data_AF-A0AAD7GD65-F1
#
_entry.id   AF-A0AAD7GD65-F1
#
_cell.length_a   1.000
_cell.length_b   1.000
_cell.length_c   1.000
_cell.angle_alpha   90.00
_cell.angle_beta   90.00
_cell.angle_gamma   90.00
#
_symmetry.space_group_name_H-M   'P 1'
#
loop_
_entity.id
_entity.type
_entity.pdbx_description
1 polymer ?
#
loop_
_entity_poly.entity_id
_entity_poly.type
_entity_poly.pdbx_seq_one_letter_code
_entity_poly.pdbx_strand_id
1 'polypeptide(L)'
;MRGVPVKHTDWLHCRFAERTCRLAFNDFVLEPLEVDSGLDQGDPHSGFLYLVYNSPLAEIPQATRGEASVVFVNNDTLITTGCSFKATHRKICDMVQRAGGADEWADSHNVLFSPPKYQLLD
;
A
#
# COMPACT_ATOMS: atom_id res chain seq x y z
N MET A 1 0.96 -13.29 8.76
CA MET A 1 -0.19 -13.15 7.83
C MET A 1 -1.37 -13.96 8.39
N ARG A 2 -2.39 -13.30 8.98
CA ARG A 2 -3.51 -13.99 9.66
C ARG A 2 -4.37 -14.71 8.62
N GLY A 3 -4.73 -15.98 8.89
CA GLY A 3 -5.60 -16.76 8.00
C GLY A 3 -4.92 -17.40 6.79
N VAL A 4 -3.60 -17.25 6.62
CA VAL A 4 -2.82 -17.90 5.55
C VAL A 4 -2.07 -19.12 6.11
N PRO A 5 -2.17 -20.31 5.48
CA PRO A 5 -1.45 -21.49 5.97
C PRO A 5 0.07 -21.28 6.02
N VAL A 6 0.70 -21.78 7.08
CA VAL A 6 2.13 -21.55 7.38
C VAL A 6 3.06 -21.96 6.23
N LYS A 7 2.74 -23.07 5.54
CA LYS A 7 3.50 -23.53 4.37
C LYS A 7 3.65 -22.47 3.27
N HIS A 8 2.65 -21.60 3.10
CA HIS A 8 2.69 -20.54 2.10
C HIS A 8 3.53 -19.36 2.59
N THR A 9 3.42 -19.01 3.88
CA THR A 9 4.24 -17.94 4.46
C THR A 9 5.71 -18.34 4.48
N ASP A 10 6.03 -19.59 4.81
CA ASP A 10 7.41 -20.10 4.81
C ASP A 10 8.01 -20.07 3.40
N TRP A 11 7.24 -20.51 2.40
CA TRP A 11 7.67 -20.42 1.01
C TRP A 11 7.96 -18.97 0.58
N LEU A 12 7.12 -18.01 0.98
CA LEU A 12 7.35 -16.58 0.70
C LEU A 12 8.60 -16.07 1.41
N HIS A 13 8.85 -16.48 2.66
CA HIS A 13 10.09 -16.14 3.37
C HIS A 13 11.32 -16.64 2.62
N CYS A 14 11.31 -17.90 2.16
CA CYS A 14 12.39 -18.45 1.35
C CYS A 14 12.55 -17.72 0.01
N ARG A 15 11.43 -17.40 -0.66
CA ARG A 15 11.45 -16.69 -1.95
C ARG A 15 12.08 -15.30 -1.84
N PHE A 16 11.81 -14.58 -0.75
CA PHE A 16 12.25 -13.19 -0.59
C PHE A 16 13.54 -13.03 0.21
N ALA A 17 14.13 -14.13 0.69
CA ALA A 17 15.42 -14.11 1.38
C ALA A 17 16.58 -13.79 0.42
N GLU A 18 17.50 -12.93 0.87
CA GLU A 18 18.81 -12.68 0.22
C GLU A 18 18.71 -12.40 -1.29
N ARG A 19 17.72 -11.59 -1.67
CA ARG A 19 17.50 -11.25 -3.07
C ARG A 19 18.49 -10.22 -3.55
N THR A 20 18.97 -10.43 -4.77
CA THR A 20 19.74 -9.44 -5.51
C THR A 20 19.09 -9.15 -6.87
N CYS A 21 19.33 -7.97 -7.42
CA CYS A 21 18.92 -7.63 -8.78
C CYS A 21 20.08 -6.99 -9.56
N ARG A 22 20.00 -7.03 -10.89
CA ARG A 22 20.90 -6.29 -11.78
C ARG A 22 20.07 -5.43 -12.70
N LEU A 23 20.46 -4.17 -12.87
CA LEU A 23 19.85 -3.29 -13.85
C LEU A 23 20.71 -3.26 -15.11
N ALA A 24 20.07 -3.43 -16.26
CA ALA A 24 20.71 -3.37 -17.56
C ALA A 24 20.08 -2.23 -18.38
N PHE A 25 20.93 -1.39 -18.97
CA PHE A 25 20.56 -0.27 -19.83
C PHE A 25 21.41 -0.32 -21.08
N ASN A 26 20.80 -0.65 -22.23
CA ASN A 26 21.50 -0.85 -23.51
C ASN A 26 22.64 -1.88 -23.38
N ASP A 27 23.88 -1.42 -23.51
CA ASP A 27 25.12 -2.18 -23.43
C ASP A 27 25.80 -2.13 -22.05
N PHE A 28 25.18 -1.48 -21.07
CA PHE A 28 25.69 -1.37 -19.71
C PHE A 28 24.86 -2.20 -18.72
N VAL A 29 25.54 -2.94 -17.85
CA VAL A 29 24.93 -3.76 -16.79
C VAL A 29 25.58 -3.39 -15.45
N LEU A 30 24.77 -3.06 -14.45
CA LEU A 30 25.25 -2.81 -13.11
C LEU A 30 25.77 -4.08 -12.42
N GLU A 31 26.63 -3.86 -11.44
CA GLU A 31 26.91 -4.87 -10.42
C GLU A 31 25.63 -5.23 -9.65
N PRO A 32 25.54 -6.45 -9.09
CA PRO A 32 24.40 -6.86 -8.28
C PRO A 32 24.09 -5.87 -7.15
N LEU A 33 22.81 -5.55 -6.99
CA LEU A 33 22.26 -4.74 -5.92
C LEU A 33 21.46 -5.62 -4.97
N GLU A 34 21.66 -5.47 -3.67
CA GLU A 34 20.81 -6.13 -2.66
C GLU A 34 19.40 -5.55 -2.68
N VAL A 35 18.39 -6.41 -2.47
CA VAL A 35 16.97 -6.04 -2.49
C VAL A 35 16.33 -6.33 -1.14
N ASP A 36 16.35 -5.30 -0.27
CA ASP A 36 15.85 -5.39 1.10
C ASP A 36 14.31 -5.45 1.19
N SER A 37 13.60 -4.89 0.20
CA SER A 37 12.15 -4.79 0.21
C SER A 37 11.56 -4.69 -1.19
N GLY A 38 10.23 -4.79 -1.27
CA GLY A 38 9.48 -4.72 -2.53
C GLY A 38 9.23 -6.07 -3.19
N LEU A 39 8.27 -6.07 -4.11
CA LEU A 39 7.82 -7.23 -4.88
C LEU A 39 8.31 -7.13 -6.33
N ASP A 40 8.51 -8.29 -6.97
CA ASP A 40 9.04 -8.35 -8.33
C ASP A 40 7.99 -7.84 -9.32
N GLN A 41 8.34 -6.85 -10.15
CA GLN A 41 7.44 -6.39 -11.21
C GLN A 41 7.33 -7.43 -12.32
N GLY A 42 6.10 -7.75 -12.72
CA GLY A 42 5.82 -8.78 -13.72
C GLY A 42 5.69 -10.20 -13.17
N ASP A 43 5.91 -10.41 -11.87
CA ASP A 43 5.62 -11.70 -11.24
C ASP A 43 4.10 -11.86 -10.98
N PRO A 44 3.49 -12.99 -11.38
CA PRO A 44 2.05 -13.23 -11.21
C PRO A 44 1.56 -13.21 -9.76
N HIS A 45 2.43 -13.49 -8.77
CA HIS A 45 2.04 -13.47 -7.36
C HIS A 45 2.11 -12.08 -6.75
N SER A 46 3.00 -11.20 -7.26
CA SER A 46 3.22 -9.85 -6.71
C SER A 46 1.93 -9.05 -6.56
N GLY A 47 1.02 -9.08 -7.55
CA GLY A 47 -0.24 -8.33 -7.48
C GLY A 47 -1.13 -8.79 -6.31
N PHE A 48 -1.31 -10.10 -6.15
CA PHE A 48 -2.08 -10.66 -5.03
C PHE A 48 -1.40 -10.39 -3.68
N LEU A 49 -0.09 -10.58 -3.60
CA LEU A 49 0.66 -10.32 -2.37
C LEU A 49 0.57 -8.85 -1.95
N TYR A 50 0.56 -7.92 -2.91
CA TYR A 50 0.38 -6.51 -2.62
C TYR A 50 -1.03 -6.19 -2.10
N LEU A 51 -2.07 -6.83 -2.64
CA LEU A 51 -3.44 -6.70 -2.11
C LEU A 51 -3.58 -7.18 -0.66
N VAL A 52 -2.88 -8.27 -0.29
CA VAL A 52 -2.83 -8.74 1.10
C VAL A 52 -2.02 -7.78 1.97
N TYR A 53 -0.98 -7.17 1.40
CA TYR A 53 -0.12 -6.22 2.10
C TYR A 53 -0.84 -4.92 2.46
N ASN A 54 -1.61 -4.35 1.53
CA ASN A 54 -2.32 -3.09 1.74
C ASN A 54 -3.77 -3.25 2.18
N SER A 55 -4.27 -4.47 2.38
CA SER A 55 -5.63 -4.70 2.86
C SER A 55 -6.00 -3.96 4.15
N PRO A 56 -5.10 -3.71 5.13
CA PRO A 56 -5.47 -2.93 6.31
C PRO A 56 -5.93 -1.49 6.00
N LEU A 57 -5.54 -0.91 4.87
CA LEU A 57 -6.05 0.40 4.43
C LEU A 57 -7.57 0.37 4.19
N ALA A 58 -8.13 -0.80 3.85
CA ALA A 58 -9.57 -0.99 3.69
C ALA A 58 -10.33 -0.89 5.03
N GLU A 59 -9.63 -1.07 6.16
CA GLU A 59 -10.20 -1.08 7.51
C GLU A 59 -10.12 0.31 8.17
N ILE A 60 -9.39 1.26 7.59
CA ILE A 60 -9.30 2.63 8.11
C ILE A 60 -10.68 3.29 8.20
N PRO A 61 -11.53 3.31 7.15
CA PRO A 61 -12.76 4.08 7.16
C PRO A 61 -13.78 3.60 8.20
N GLN A 62 -14.46 4.55 8.84
CA GLN A 62 -15.55 4.27 9.77
C GLN A 62 -16.91 4.48 9.09
N ALA A 63 -17.60 3.38 8.77
CA ALA A 63 -18.92 3.43 8.10
C ALA A 63 -19.95 4.27 8.88
N THR A 64 -19.89 4.26 10.22
CA THR A 64 -20.76 5.08 11.10
C THR A 64 -20.54 6.59 10.92
N ARG A 65 -19.40 7.01 10.35
CA ARG A 65 -19.08 8.40 10.01
C ARG A 65 -19.31 8.70 8.54
N GLY A 66 -19.87 7.77 7.76
CA GLY A 66 -20.04 7.93 6.31
C GLY A 66 -18.70 7.97 5.55
N GLU A 67 -17.74 7.20 6.03
CA GLU A 67 -16.42 6.99 5.41
C GLU A 67 -16.42 5.62 4.72
N ALA A 68 -15.71 5.51 3.61
CA ALA A 68 -15.50 4.28 2.86
C ALA A 68 -14.11 4.29 2.21
N SER A 69 -13.69 3.16 1.65
CA SER A 69 -12.47 3.10 0.84
C SER A 69 -12.62 2.09 -0.29
N VAL A 70 -11.75 2.25 -1.27
CA VAL A 70 -11.48 1.27 -2.32
C VAL A 70 -9.99 1.01 -2.29
N VAL A 71 -9.61 -0.26 -2.14
CA VAL A 71 -8.22 -0.71 -2.21
C VAL A 71 -8.06 -1.48 -3.52
N PHE A 72 -7.18 -1.01 -4.40
CA PHE A 72 -6.99 -1.62 -5.72
C PHE A 72 -5.54 -1.58 -6.16
N VAL A 73 -4.83 -2.69 -5.94
CA VAL A 73 -3.39 -2.78 -6.15
C VAL A 73 -2.73 -1.60 -5.46
N ASN A 74 -2.10 -0.65 -6.16
CA ASN A 74 -1.45 0.53 -5.59
C ASN A 74 -2.30 1.81 -5.62
N ASN A 75 -3.55 1.72 -6.08
CA ASN A 75 -4.47 2.85 -6.18
C ASN A 75 -5.55 2.73 -5.11
N ASP A 76 -5.20 3.21 -3.92
CA ASP A 76 -6.10 3.20 -2.77
C ASP A 76 -6.80 4.55 -2.65
N THR A 77 -8.10 4.52 -2.37
CA THR A 77 -8.95 5.71 -2.31
C THR A 77 -9.68 5.76 -0.99
N LEU A 78 -9.57 6.88 -0.28
CA LEU A 78 -10.40 7.20 0.89
C LEU A 78 -11.59 8.05 0.45
N ILE A 79 -12.79 7.65 0.85
CA ILE A 79 -14.06 8.22 0.38
C ILE A 79 -14.84 8.71 1.59
N THR A 80 -15.42 9.90 1.48
CA THR A 80 -16.30 10.46 2.51
C THR A 80 -17.22 11.50 1.92
N THR A 81 -18.36 11.75 2.56
CA THR A 81 -19.27 12.85 2.24
C THR A 81 -19.31 13.89 3.36
N GLY A 82 -19.71 15.12 3.04
CA GLY A 82 -19.86 16.22 3.99
C GLY A 82 -20.69 17.36 3.42
N CYS A 83 -21.24 18.22 4.28
CA CYS A 83 -22.12 19.32 3.88
C CYS A 83 -21.39 20.50 3.20
N SER A 84 -20.06 20.43 3.07
CA SER A 84 -19.24 21.42 2.36
C SER A 84 -17.90 20.81 2.01
N PHE A 85 -17.23 21.37 0.99
CA PHE A 85 -15.86 21.02 0.63
C PHE A 85 -14.92 20.99 1.85
N LYS A 86 -14.98 22.03 2.71
CA LYS A 86 -14.14 22.13 3.91
C LYS A 86 -14.44 21.02 4.93
N ALA A 87 -15.71 20.62 5.06
CA ALA A 87 -16.08 19.50 5.93
C ALA A 87 -15.57 18.17 5.38
N THR A 88 -15.72 17.93 4.07
CA THR A 88 -15.22 16.73 3.39
C THR A 88 -13.70 16.63 3.49
N HIS A 89 -12.98 17.71 3.20
CA HIS A 89 -11.51 17.75 3.30
C HIS A 89 -11.02 17.41 4.71
N ARG A 90 -11.65 17.97 5.77
CA ARG A 90 -11.29 17.63 7.15
C ARG A 90 -11.49 16.15 7.48
N LYS A 91 -12.55 15.51 6.96
CA LYS A 91 -12.78 14.07 7.16
C LYS A 91 -11.72 13.23 6.44
N ILE A 92 -11.25 13.66 5.27
CA ILE A 92 -10.13 13.01 4.58
C ILE A 92 -8.84 13.15 5.40
N CYS A 93 -8.50 14.35 5.85
CA CYS A 93 -7.34 14.56 6.71
C CYS A 93 -7.41 13.72 7.99
N ASP A 94 -8.59 13.59 8.59
CA ASP A 94 -8.80 12.73 9.76
C ASP A 94 -8.48 11.26 9.45
N MET A 95 -9.01 10.68 8.36
CA MET A 95 -8.68 9.30 7.98
C MET A 95 -7.19 9.07 7.70
N VAL A 96 -6.51 10.10 7.19
CA VAL A 96 -5.07 10.03 6.91
C VAL A 96 -4.24 10.10 8.20
N GLN A 97 -4.56 11.03 9.10
CA GLN A 97 -3.66 11.43 10.21
C GLN A 97 -4.06 10.90 11.59
N ARG A 98 -5.27 10.36 11.77
CA ARG A 98 -5.70 9.81 13.06
C ARG A 98 -4.88 8.58 13.44
N ALA A 99 -4.90 8.23 14.73
CA ALA A 99 -4.33 6.96 15.19
C ALA A 99 -4.99 5.78 14.46
N GLY A 100 -4.18 4.86 13.94
CA GLY A 100 -4.60 3.79 13.03
C GLY A 100 -5.00 4.27 11.63
N GLY A 101 -4.64 5.50 11.26
CA GLY A 101 -4.88 6.09 9.95
C GLY A 101 -3.84 5.72 8.90
N ALA A 102 -3.96 6.31 7.72
CA ALA A 102 -3.12 5.97 6.57
C ALA A 102 -1.64 6.28 6.80
N ASP A 103 -1.31 7.39 7.47
CA ASP A 103 0.08 7.78 7.72
C ASP A 103 0.79 6.78 8.63
N GLU A 104 0.15 6.35 9.72
CA GLU A 104 0.70 5.34 10.63
C GLU A 104 0.88 3.97 9.94
N TRP A 105 -0.06 3.60 9.05
CA TRP A 105 0.11 2.43 8.21
C TRP A 105 1.32 2.58 7.29
N ALA A 106 1.47 3.71 6.60
CA ALA A 106 2.58 3.93 5.67
C ALA A 106 3.95 3.88 6.36
N ASP A 107 4.06 4.52 7.53
CA ASP A 107 5.28 4.55 8.35
C ASP A 107 5.75 3.14 8.76
N SER A 108 4.79 2.26 9.08
CA SER A 108 5.09 0.86 9.47
C SER A 108 5.32 -0.08 8.28
N HIS A 109 5.00 0.34 7.05
CA HIS A 109 4.98 -0.50 5.86
C HIS A 109 5.98 -0.03 4.77
N ASN A 110 6.99 0.77 5.10
CA ASN A 110 8.00 1.25 4.14
C ASN A 110 7.38 1.76 2.81
N VAL A 111 6.22 2.43 2.91
CA VAL A 111 5.48 2.96 1.79
C VAL A 111 5.51 4.47 1.89
N LEU A 112 5.70 5.13 0.75
CA LEU A 112 5.54 6.56 0.63
C LEU A 112 4.31 6.85 -0.23
N PHE A 113 3.34 7.55 0.35
CA PHE A 113 2.27 8.11 -0.46
C PHE A 113 2.77 9.25 -1.34
N SER A 114 2.03 9.54 -2.40
CA SER A 114 2.33 10.64 -3.31
C SER A 114 1.27 11.75 -3.18
N PRO A 115 1.35 12.63 -2.17
CA PRO A 115 0.41 13.75 -1.98
C PRO A 115 0.14 14.59 -3.23
N PRO A 116 1.11 14.85 -4.14
CA PRO A 116 0.83 15.59 -5.38
C PRO A 116 -0.20 14.92 -6.31
N LYS A 117 -0.52 13.64 -6.09
CA LYS A 117 -1.54 12.90 -6.85
C LYS A 117 -2.90 12.88 -6.15
N TYR A 118 -3.01 13.40 -4.93
CA TYR A 118 -4.28 13.41 -4.21
C TYR A 118 -5.26 14.39 -4.84
N GLN A 119 -6.52 13.99 -4.91
CA GLN A 119 -7.59 14.80 -5.47
C GLN A 119 -8.81 14.73 -4.55
N LEU A 120 -9.49 15.86 -4.40
CA LEU A 120 -10.82 15.94 -3.81
C LEU A 120 -11.79 16.22 -4.96
N LEU A 121 -12.74 15.30 -5.18
CA LEU A 121 -13.75 15.40 -6.23
C LEU A 121 -15.03 16.01 -5.64
N ASP A 122 -15.66 16.95 -6.35
CA ASP A 122 -16.91 17.64 -5.98
C ASP A 122 -18.10 17.31 -6.90
#